data_AF-A0AAD8L755-F1
#
_entry.id   AF-A0AAD8L755-F1
#
_cell.length_a   1.000
_cell.length_b   1.000
_cell.length_c   1.000
_cell.angle_alpha   90.00
_cell.angle_beta   90.00
_cell.angle_gamma   90.00
#
_symmetry.space_group_name_H-M   'P 1'
#
loop_
_entity.id
_entity.type
_entity.pdbx_description
1 polymer ?
#
loop_
_entity_poly.entity_id
_entity_poly.type
_entity_poly.pdbx_seq_one_letter_code
_entity_poly.pdbx_strand_id
1 'polypeptide(L)'
;MEEAKDWASGNYLRTFFVMLLLSNSISRPGVFWTATKNILMEDILHHQRQITNIPNLELDQKELEKICLSHIENLLQTNGSSLKYFDDMPNVEENYLSSLNNRLLLKELSYDRTVVVELVENGDGGRGLCDGCEKTVKVQKNKKKKMKK
;
A
#
# COMPACT_ATOMS: atom_id res chain seq x y z
N MET A 1 -11.95 -7.21 -21.59
CA MET A 1 -11.29 -6.48 -20.48
C MET A 1 -10.21 -5.55 -21.03
N GLU A 2 -9.34 -6.03 -21.94
CA GLU A 2 -8.41 -5.17 -22.68
C GLU A 2 -9.08 -3.98 -23.37
N GLU A 3 -10.13 -4.20 -24.16
CA GLU A 3 -10.86 -3.11 -24.81
C GLU A 3 -11.57 -2.15 -23.83
N ALA A 4 -11.84 -2.60 -22.61
CA ALA A 4 -12.55 -1.81 -21.60
C ALA A 4 -11.61 -0.93 -20.78
N LYS A 5 -10.31 -1.24 -20.74
CA LYS A 5 -9.36 -0.53 -19.88
C LYS A 5 -9.19 0.95 -20.27
N ASP A 6 -9.40 1.26 -21.54
CA ASP A 6 -9.15 2.60 -22.08
C ASP A 6 -10.22 3.62 -21.69
N TRP A 7 -11.40 3.16 -21.24
CA TRP A 7 -12.54 4.04 -20.91
C TRP A 7 -13.24 3.69 -19.59
N ALA A 8 -13.08 2.48 -19.07
CA ALA A 8 -13.73 2.06 -17.83
C ALA A 8 -12.88 2.42 -16.60
N SER A 9 -13.56 2.73 -15.49
CA SER A 9 -12.87 2.92 -14.21
C SER A 9 -12.35 1.59 -13.65
N GLY A 10 -11.28 1.62 -12.87
CA GLY A 10 -10.76 0.40 -12.22
C GLY A 10 -11.80 -0.28 -11.33
N ASN A 11 -12.69 0.48 -10.68
CA ASN A 11 -13.82 -0.08 -9.93
C ASN A 11 -14.77 -0.87 -10.84
N TYR A 12 -15.11 -0.35 -12.01
CA TYR A 12 -15.94 -1.07 -12.97
C TYR A 12 -15.25 -2.36 -13.45
N LEU A 13 -13.96 -2.29 -13.77
CA LEU A 13 -13.17 -3.45 -14.22
C LEU A 13 -13.11 -4.53 -13.14
N ARG A 14 -12.90 -4.16 -11.87
CA ARG A 14 -12.92 -5.09 -10.72
C ARG A 14 -14.31 -5.72 -10.52
N THR A 15 -15.39 -4.93 -10.61
CA THR A 15 -16.75 -5.46 -10.54
C THR A 15 -17.04 -6.42 -11.70
N PHE A 16 -16.63 -6.07 -12.92
CA PHE A 16 -16.79 -6.95 -14.08
C PHE A 16 -16.01 -8.25 -13.93
N PHE A 17 -14.77 -8.18 -13.42
CA PHE A 17 -13.98 -9.37 -13.08
C PHE A 17 -14.73 -10.30 -12.11
N VAL A 18 -15.30 -9.75 -11.05
CA VAL A 18 -16.08 -10.51 -10.05
C VAL A 18 -17.32 -11.13 -10.68
N MET A 19 -18.03 -10.41 -11.54
CA MET A 19 -19.19 -10.97 -12.25
C MET A 19 -18.81 -12.16 -13.12
N LEU A 20 -17.66 -12.12 -13.81
CA LEU A 20 -17.16 -13.25 -14.59
C LEU A 20 -16.81 -14.47 -13.74
N LEU A 21 -16.29 -14.25 -12.53
CA LEU A 21 -16.03 -15.32 -11.57
C LEU A 21 -17.33 -15.97 -11.09
N LEU A 22 -18.31 -15.15 -10.70
CA LEU A 22 -19.61 -15.62 -10.18
C LEU A 22 -20.46 -16.30 -11.26
N SER A 23 -20.36 -15.87 -12.51
CA SER A 23 -21.05 -16.52 -13.64
C SER A 23 -20.36 -17.82 -14.10
N ASN A 24 -19.28 -18.23 -13.43
CA ASN A 24 -18.47 -19.40 -13.78
C ASN A 24 -18.02 -19.38 -15.25
N SER A 25 -17.82 -18.19 -15.83
CA SER A 25 -17.44 -18.00 -17.23
C SER A 25 -15.94 -18.16 -17.45
N ILE A 26 -15.16 -18.28 -16.36
CA ILE A 26 -13.71 -18.44 -16.37
C ILE A 26 -13.36 -19.82 -15.80
N SER A 27 -12.81 -20.71 -16.63
CA SER A 27 -12.45 -22.06 -16.21
C SER A 27 -11.20 -22.13 -15.31
N ARG A 28 -10.32 -21.12 -15.40
CA ARG A 28 -9.06 -21.02 -14.63
C ARG A 28 -8.87 -19.62 -14.04
N PRO A 29 -9.57 -19.30 -12.94
CA PRO A 29 -9.54 -17.98 -12.29
C PRO A 29 -8.13 -17.45 -12.01
N GLY A 30 -7.21 -18.30 -11.52
CA GLY A 30 -5.84 -17.92 -11.22
C GLY A 30 -5.01 -17.49 -12.43
N VAL A 31 -5.20 -18.19 -13.56
CA VAL A 31 -4.53 -17.84 -14.83
C VAL A 31 -5.09 -16.53 -15.36
N PHE A 32 -6.42 -16.38 -15.34
CA PHE A 32 -7.07 -15.16 -15.79
C PHE A 32 -6.71 -13.96 -14.92
N TRP A 33 -6.64 -14.13 -13.61
CA TRP A 33 -6.10 -13.13 -12.67
C TRP A 33 -4.70 -12.72 -13.05
N THR A 34 -3.78 -13.67 -13.27
CA THR A 34 -2.39 -13.36 -13.61
C THR A 34 -2.27 -12.54 -14.90
N ALA A 35 -3.13 -12.80 -15.89
CA ALA A 35 -3.17 -12.06 -17.14
C ALA A 35 -3.77 -10.65 -17.00
N THR A 36 -4.74 -10.46 -16.11
CA THR A 36 -5.55 -9.23 -16.02
C THR A 36 -5.19 -8.33 -14.84
N LYS A 37 -4.44 -8.82 -13.84
CA LYS A 37 -4.16 -8.11 -12.59
C LYS A 37 -3.57 -6.72 -12.80
N ASN A 38 -2.68 -6.54 -13.79
CA ASN A 38 -2.04 -5.24 -14.02
C ASN A 38 -3.06 -4.17 -14.42
N ILE A 39 -4.06 -4.54 -15.22
CA ILE A 39 -5.17 -3.66 -15.60
C ILE A 39 -6.05 -3.36 -14.38
N LEU A 40 -6.32 -4.37 -13.56
CA LEU A 40 -7.14 -4.23 -12.35
C LEU A 40 -6.48 -3.40 -11.25
N MET A 41 -5.16 -3.23 -11.29
CA MET A 41 -4.36 -2.52 -10.29
C MET A 41 -3.98 -1.09 -10.67
N GLU A 42 -4.21 -0.69 -11.92
CA GLU A 42 -3.68 0.56 -12.49
C GLU A 42 -4.06 1.81 -11.70
N ASP A 43 -5.31 1.89 -11.24
CA ASP A 43 -5.85 3.04 -10.50
C ASP A 43 -5.62 2.98 -8.98
N ILE A 44 -5.11 1.85 -8.46
CA ILE A 44 -5.05 1.60 -7.01
C ILE A 44 -4.13 2.58 -6.31
N LEU A 45 -2.91 2.78 -6.82
CA LEU A 45 -1.95 3.68 -6.17
C LEU A 45 -2.49 5.11 -6.12
N HIS A 46 -3.12 5.55 -7.21
CA HIS A 46 -3.73 6.87 -7.30
C HIS A 46 -4.88 7.04 -6.29
N HIS A 47 -5.78 6.06 -6.18
CA HIS A 47 -6.85 6.08 -5.18
C HIS A 47 -6.31 6.02 -3.76
N GLN A 48 -5.27 5.22 -3.49
CA GLN A 48 -4.69 5.11 -2.16
C GLN A 48 -4.11 6.45 -1.70
N ARG A 49 -3.41 7.17 -2.59
CA ARG A 49 -2.88 8.53 -2.30
C ARG A 49 -3.98 9.50 -1.88
N GLN A 50 -5.14 9.44 -2.53
CA GLN A 50 -6.29 10.27 -2.20
C GLN A 50 -6.91 9.89 -0.85
N ILE A 51 -7.06 8.59 -0.57
CA ILE A 51 -7.65 8.10 0.68
C ILE A 51 -6.77 8.45 1.88
N THR A 52 -5.45 8.28 1.75
CA THR A 52 -4.52 8.54 2.86
C THR A 52 -4.06 9.99 2.93
N ASN A 53 -4.34 10.80 1.91
CA ASN A 53 -3.81 12.16 1.74
C ASN A 53 -2.28 12.23 1.71
N ILE A 54 -1.62 11.19 1.17
CA ILE A 54 -0.15 11.09 1.09
C ILE A 54 0.25 11.17 -0.39
N PRO A 55 0.63 12.34 -0.92
CA PRO A 55 0.87 12.53 -2.35
C PRO A 55 2.06 11.71 -2.88
N ASN A 56 3.08 11.51 -2.04
CA ASN A 56 4.30 10.78 -2.39
C ASN A 56 4.25 9.31 -1.92
N LEU A 57 3.05 8.74 -1.72
CA LEU A 57 2.93 7.34 -1.36
C LEU A 57 3.49 6.47 -2.48
N GLU A 58 4.42 5.59 -2.11
CA GLU A 58 4.92 4.51 -2.94
C GLU A 58 4.57 3.19 -2.27
N LEU A 59 4.03 2.27 -3.06
CA LEU A 59 3.68 0.91 -2.64
C LEU A 59 4.39 -0.04 -3.58
N ASP A 60 4.84 -1.17 -3.05
CA ASP A 60 5.42 -2.20 -3.89
C ASP A 60 4.32 -2.95 -4.67
N GLN A 61 4.72 -3.68 -5.71
CA GLN A 61 3.77 -4.44 -6.54
C GLN A 61 2.95 -5.44 -5.71
N LYS A 62 3.54 -6.01 -4.66
CA LYS A 62 2.87 -6.98 -3.80
C LYS A 62 1.77 -6.34 -2.96
N GLU A 63 2.00 -5.12 -2.47
CA GLU A 63 1.03 -4.32 -1.74
C GLU A 63 -0.13 -3.92 -2.64
N LEU A 64 0.14 -3.48 -3.87
CA LEU A 64 -0.90 -3.18 -4.86
C LEU A 64 -1.75 -4.43 -5.18
N GLU A 65 -1.11 -5.58 -5.36
CA GLU A 65 -1.81 -6.87 -5.57
C GLU A 65 -2.72 -7.21 -4.40
N LYS A 66 -2.24 -7.09 -3.16
CA LYS A 66 -3.04 -7.35 -1.95
C LYS A 66 -4.21 -6.37 -1.81
N ILE A 67 -4.02 -5.09 -2.12
CA ILE A 67 -5.10 -4.09 -2.11
C ILE A 67 -6.16 -4.48 -3.14
N CYS A 68 -5.74 -4.83 -4.36
CA CYS A 68 -6.65 -5.25 -5.42
C CYS A 68 -7.45 -6.49 -5.05
N LEU A 69 -6.78 -7.52 -4.52
CA LEU A 69 -7.42 -8.74 -4.04
C LEU A 69 -8.41 -8.45 -2.91
N SER A 70 -8.10 -7.50 -2.03
CA SER A 70 -9.04 -7.08 -0.97
C SER A 70 -10.29 -6.41 -1.53
N HIS A 71 -10.18 -5.59 -2.57
CA HIS A 71 -11.34 -5.02 -3.26
C HIS A 71 -12.19 -6.11 -3.92
N ILE A 72 -11.55 -7.09 -4.56
CA ILE A 72 -12.23 -8.24 -5.19
C ILE A 72 -12.92 -9.10 -4.13
N GLU A 73 -12.25 -9.39 -3.01
CA GLU A 73 -12.82 -10.14 -1.89
C GLU A 73 -14.08 -9.45 -1.33
N ASN A 74 -14.04 -8.14 -1.09
CA ASN A 74 -15.21 -7.39 -0.61
C ASN A 74 -16.38 -7.46 -1.60
N LEU A 75 -16.10 -7.36 -2.90
CA LEU A 75 -17.11 -7.50 -3.95
C LEU A 75 -17.70 -8.92 -3.99
N LEU A 76 -16.87 -9.96 -3.86
CA LEU A 76 -17.33 -11.35 -3.77
C LEU A 76 -18.20 -11.59 -2.53
N GLN A 77 -17.78 -11.09 -1.37
CA GLN A 77 -18.52 -11.22 -0.11
C GLN A 77 -19.89 -10.54 -0.18
N THR A 78 -19.96 -9.36 -0.82
CA THR A 78 -21.24 -8.67 -1.08
C THR A 78 -22.19 -9.52 -1.94
N ASN A 79 -21.65 -10.42 -2.75
CA ASN A 79 -22.41 -11.38 -3.57
C ASN A 79 -22.48 -12.79 -2.95
N GLY A 80 -22.19 -12.95 -1.66
CA GLY A 80 -22.29 -14.23 -0.95
C GLY A 80 -21.20 -15.25 -1.30
N SER A 81 -20.07 -14.81 -1.85
CA SER A 81 -18.93 -15.63 -2.24
C SER A 81 -17.64 -15.16 -1.56
N SER A 82 -16.49 -15.77 -1.90
CA SER A 82 -15.16 -15.42 -1.39
C SER A 82 -14.08 -15.98 -2.31
N LEU A 83 -12.89 -15.35 -2.34
CA LEU A 83 -11.69 -15.85 -3.00
C LEU A 83 -11.32 -17.26 -2.53
N LYS A 84 -11.72 -17.65 -1.31
CA LYS A 84 -11.50 -18.99 -0.74
C LYS A 84 -12.12 -20.13 -1.56
N TYR A 85 -13.09 -19.84 -2.43
CA TYR A 85 -13.72 -20.84 -3.30
C TYR A 85 -13.04 -21.00 -4.67
N PHE A 86 -11.99 -20.23 -4.93
CA PHE A 86 -11.23 -20.26 -6.18
C PHE A 86 -9.80 -20.74 -5.89
N ASP A 87 -9.60 -22.06 -5.82
CA ASP A 87 -8.36 -22.69 -5.33
C ASP A 87 -7.08 -22.25 -6.06
N ASP A 88 -7.18 -21.90 -7.35
CA ASP A 88 -6.04 -21.48 -8.16
C ASP A 88 -5.74 -19.97 -8.07
N MET A 89 -6.53 -19.20 -7.32
CA MET A 89 -6.41 -17.76 -7.17
C MET A 89 -5.70 -17.38 -5.86
N PRO A 90 -4.83 -16.35 -5.84
CA PRO A 90 -4.22 -15.90 -4.61
C PRO A 90 -5.27 -15.31 -3.65
N ASN A 91 -5.13 -15.64 -2.38
CA ASN A 91 -5.97 -15.11 -1.32
C ASN A 91 -5.31 -13.91 -0.62
N VAL A 92 -6.09 -13.16 0.13
CA VAL A 92 -5.63 -12.03 0.93
C VAL A 92 -6.07 -12.21 2.39
N GLU A 93 -5.26 -11.67 3.30
CA GLU A 93 -5.62 -11.63 4.72
C GLU A 93 -6.91 -10.85 4.92
N GLU A 94 -7.75 -11.36 5.82
CA GLU A 94 -8.95 -10.67 6.23
C GLU A 94 -8.58 -9.33 6.88
N ASN A 95 -9.35 -8.27 6.60
CA ASN A 95 -9.10 -6.91 7.10
C ASN A 95 -7.75 -6.28 6.67
N TYR A 96 -7.13 -6.77 5.58
CA TYR A 96 -5.87 -6.24 5.09
C TYR A 96 -5.90 -4.72 4.85
N LEU A 97 -6.96 -4.18 4.25
CA LEU A 97 -7.10 -2.74 4.00
C LEU A 97 -7.09 -1.90 5.28
N SER A 98 -7.77 -2.39 6.33
CA SER A 98 -7.79 -1.72 7.64
C SER A 98 -6.39 -1.71 8.27
N SER A 99 -5.69 -2.84 8.23
CA SER A 99 -4.31 -2.96 8.73
C SER A 99 -3.35 -2.05 7.94
N LEU A 100 -3.48 -2.02 6.62
CA LEU A 100 -2.71 -1.16 5.73
C LEU A 100 -2.91 0.31 6.08
N ASN A 101 -4.17 0.76 6.18
CA ASN A 101 -4.49 2.15 6.48
C ASN A 101 -3.94 2.58 7.85
N ASN A 102 -4.09 1.73 8.87
CA ASN A 102 -3.53 1.99 10.20
C ASN A 102 -2.01 2.15 10.15
N ARG A 103 -1.32 1.28 9.39
CA ARG A 103 0.13 1.35 9.21
C ARG A 103 0.57 2.61 8.44
N LEU A 104 -0.19 3.03 7.43
CA LEU A 104 0.10 4.25 6.66
C LEU A 104 -0.12 5.50 7.52
N LEU A 105 -1.20 5.57 8.29
CA LEU A 105 -1.46 6.64 9.26
C LEU A 105 -0.37 6.72 10.34
N LEU A 106 0.11 5.58 10.85
CA LEU A 106 1.16 5.57 11.85
C LEU A 106 2.51 6.08 11.30
N LYS A 107 2.80 5.79 10.02
CA LYS A 107 3.99 6.32 9.35
C LYS A 107 3.91 7.85 9.24
N GLU A 108 2.76 8.41 8.84
CA GLU A 108 2.53 9.86 8.83
C GLU A 108 2.82 10.49 10.20
N LEU A 109 2.21 9.96 11.27
CA LEU A 109 2.38 10.47 12.64
C LEU A 109 3.81 10.35 13.19
N SER A 110 4.61 9.43 12.65
CA SER A 110 6.01 9.25 13.07
C SER A 110 6.96 10.32 12.51
N TYR A 111 6.52 11.13 11.54
CA TYR A 111 7.36 12.19 10.95
C TYR A 111 7.35 13.52 11.72
N ASP A 112 6.54 13.68 12.77
CA ASP A 112 6.39 14.98 13.45
C ASP A 112 6.76 14.97 14.94
N ARG A 113 8.02 14.63 15.24
CA ARG A 113 8.65 14.94 16.56
C ARG A 113 10.08 15.46 16.49
N THR A 114 10.65 15.64 15.29
CA THR A 114 12.01 16.20 15.14
C THR A 114 12.02 17.59 14.53
N VAL A 115 10.96 18.02 13.84
CA VAL A 115 10.91 19.37 13.23
C VAL A 115 10.42 20.43 14.23
N VAL A 116 9.62 20.04 15.23
CA VAL A 116 9.17 20.97 16.28
C VAL A 116 10.29 21.31 17.27
N VAL A 117 11.34 20.48 17.39
CA VAL A 117 12.44 20.77 18.32
C VAL A 117 13.40 21.83 17.77
N GLU A 118 13.56 21.97 16.45
CA GLU A 118 14.44 22.99 15.86
C GLU A 118 13.82 24.39 15.74
N LEU A 119 12.48 24.53 15.77
CA LEU A 119 11.83 25.85 15.75
C LEU A 119 11.53 26.43 17.14
N VAL A 120 11.71 25.62 18.20
CA VAL A 120 11.64 26.10 19.59
C VAL A 120 12.99 26.65 20.08
N GLU A 121 14.10 26.37 19.38
CA GLU A 121 15.44 26.85 19.75
C GLU A 121 15.80 28.25 19.20
N ASN A 122 14.84 29.07 18.77
CA ASN A 122 15.08 30.46 18.37
C ASN A 122 14.33 31.51 19.23
N GLY A 123 13.80 31.14 20.39
CA GLY A 123 13.19 32.06 21.36
C GLY A 123 13.75 31.85 22.76
N ASP A 124 14.57 32.80 23.20
CA ASP A 124 15.31 32.86 24.47
C ASP A 124 14.65 32.25 25.73
N GLY A 125 15.45 31.48 26.49
CA GLY A 125 15.30 31.45 27.95
C GLY A 125 15.59 30.15 28.71
N GLY A 126 16.86 29.79 28.88
CA GLY A 126 17.37 29.38 30.21
C GLY A 126 17.54 27.89 30.55
N ARG A 127 18.80 27.44 30.47
CA ARG A 127 19.53 26.48 31.33
C ARG A 127 18.99 25.05 31.50
N GLY A 128 19.73 24.10 30.92
CA GLY A 128 19.79 22.70 31.39
C GLY A 128 20.79 21.88 30.59
N LEU A 129 21.97 21.63 31.16
CA LEU A 129 23.08 20.86 30.57
C LEU A 129 22.66 19.44 30.19
N CYS A 130 23.09 18.98 29.01
CA CYS A 130 23.38 17.57 28.72
C CYS A 130 24.55 17.50 27.71
N ASP A 131 25.79 17.56 28.21
CA ASP A 131 26.97 17.13 27.47
C ASP A 131 26.82 15.65 27.07
N GLY A 132 26.93 15.34 25.78
CA GLY A 132 27.02 13.94 25.33
C GLY A 132 26.54 13.58 23.92
N CYS A 133 26.37 14.53 23.00
CA CYS A 133 25.95 14.27 21.61
C CYS A 133 27.09 13.82 20.66
N GLU A 134 28.15 13.16 21.14
CA GLU A 134 29.30 12.81 20.29
C GLU A 134 29.28 11.39 19.68
N LYS A 135 28.21 10.60 19.88
CA LYS A 135 28.24 9.17 19.47
C LYS A 135 27.41 8.80 18.24
N THR A 136 26.46 9.60 17.77
CA THR A 136 25.56 9.19 16.67
C THR A 136 26.04 9.59 15.27
N VAL A 137 26.97 10.55 15.15
CA VAL A 137 27.68 10.84 13.88
C VAL A 137 28.60 9.67 13.45
N LYS A 138 29.01 8.79 14.38
CA LYS A 138 29.95 7.69 14.12
C LYS A 138 29.33 6.49 13.38
N VAL A 139 28.01 6.31 13.39
CA VAL A 139 27.38 5.17 12.69
C VAL A 139 27.28 5.41 11.17
N GLN A 140 27.11 6.66 10.75
CA GLN A 140 27.02 7.01 9.32
C GLN A 140 28.40 7.05 8.63
N LYS A 141 29.48 7.48 9.33
CA LYS A 141 30.84 7.45 8.76
C LYS A 141 31.38 6.03 8.48
N ASN A 142 30.83 4.99 9.12
CA ASN A 142 31.33 3.62 8.97
C ASN A 142 30.79 2.88 7.74
N LYS A 143 29.74 3.37 7.07
CA LYS A 143 29.27 2.78 5.79
C LYS A 143 30.10 3.22 4.57
N LYS A 144 30.73 4.40 4.60
CA LYS A 144 31.62 4.85 3.49
C LYS A 144 33.01 4.18 3.49
N LYS A 145 33.43 3.51 4.57
CA LYS A 145 34.72 2.77 4.61
C LYS A 145 34.64 1.32 4.10
N LYS A 146 33.45 0.80 3.77
CA LYS A 146 33.26 -0.56 3.21
C LYS A 146 33.12 -0.63 1.68
N MET A 147 33.40 0.46 0.95
CA MET A 147 33.56 0.48 -0.52
C MET A 147 35.03 0.67 -0.97
N LYS A 148 35.99 0.27 -0.14
CA LYS A 148 37.38 0.04 -0.56
C LYS A 148 37.82 -1.34 -0.10
N LYS A 149 37.33 -2.36 -0.78
CA LYS A 149 38.13 -3.54 -1.09
C LYS A 149 38.13 -3.67 -2.60
#